data_AF-A0A8X6SA10-F1
#
_entry.id   AF-A0A8X6SA10-F1
#
_cell.length_a   1.000
_cell.length_b   1.000
_cell.length_c   1.000
_cell.angle_alpha   90.00
_cell.angle_beta   90.00
_cell.angle_gamma   90.00
#
_symmetry.space_group_name_H-M   'P 1'
#
loop_
_entity.id
_entity.type
_entity.pdbx_description
1 polymer ?
#
loop_
_entity_poly.entity_id
_entity_poly.type
_entity_poly.pdbx_seq_one_letter_code
_entity_poly.pdbx_strand_id
1 'polypeptide(L)'
;MSFTRRPGSRCPRQTSRREDRHIVRNARIQPTASSAAIQAQVAASLGAPVSSRTVRRRTAEGHLRSWHPLRVLPLTPTHQRLRLE
;
A
#
# COMPACT_ATOMS: atom_id res chain seq x y z
N MET A 1 34.75 4.99 16.95
CA MET A 1 33.65 5.92 17.29
C MET A 1 32.33 5.22 17.04
N SER A 2 31.55 4.96 18.09
CA SER A 2 30.27 4.23 18.03
C SER A 2 29.11 5.23 17.95
N PHE A 3 28.45 5.32 16.79
CA PHE A 3 27.27 6.16 16.60
C PHE A 3 26.03 5.46 17.14
N THR A 4 25.62 5.77 18.36
CA THR A 4 24.32 5.34 18.89
C THR A 4 23.23 6.28 18.36
N ARG A 5 22.35 5.76 17.49
CA ARG A 5 21.19 6.53 17.01
C ARG A 5 20.23 6.75 18.19
N ARG A 6 20.10 8.00 18.65
CA ARG A 6 19.02 8.38 19.57
C ARG A 6 17.65 8.09 18.93
N PRO A 7 16.67 7.52 19.66
CA PRO A 7 15.31 7.45 19.17
C PRO A 7 14.77 8.87 19.04
N GLY A 8 14.64 9.38 17.82
CA GLY A 8 14.14 10.72 17.57
C GLY A 8 12.68 10.85 18.05
N SER A 9 12.36 12.01 18.61
CA SER A 9 11.04 12.45 19.09
C SER A 9 10.02 12.60 17.95
N ARG A 10 9.75 11.53 17.19
CA ARG A 10 8.71 11.56 16.16
C ARG A 10 7.34 11.57 16.83
N CYS A 11 6.47 12.48 16.39
CA CYS A 11 5.07 12.48 16.79
C CYS A 11 4.46 11.07 16.69
N PRO A 12 3.60 10.68 17.66
CA PRO A 12 2.97 9.37 17.65
C PRO A 12 2.26 9.12 16.32
N ARG A 13 2.40 7.88 15.84
CA ARG A 13 1.75 7.43 14.61
C ARG A 13 0.23 7.45 14.85
N GLN A 14 -0.51 8.14 13.98
CA GLN A 14 -1.98 8.08 14.02
C GLN A 14 -2.53 6.69 13.66
N THR A 15 -1.77 5.87 12.93
CA THR A 15 -2.24 4.54 12.52
C THR A 15 -1.80 3.44 13.47
N SER A 16 -2.69 2.47 13.67
CA SER A 16 -2.38 1.26 14.42
C SER A 16 -1.52 0.28 13.62
N ARG A 17 -0.82 -0.63 14.31
CA ARG A 17 -0.09 -1.74 13.66
C ARG A 17 -1.00 -2.64 12.80
N ARG A 18 -2.30 -2.69 13.11
CA ARG A 18 -3.29 -3.45 12.33
C ARG A 18 -3.56 -2.78 10.99
N GLU A 19 -3.77 -1.47 11.00
CA GLU A 19 -3.93 -0.67 9.77
C GLU A 19 -2.68 -0.73 8.90
N ASP A 20 -1.49 -0.55 9.48
CA ASP A 20 -0.23 -0.60 8.73
C ASP A 20 -0.05 -1.95 8.01
N ARG A 21 -0.36 -3.06 8.69
CA ARG A 21 -0.32 -4.40 8.07
C ARG A 21 -1.35 -4.56 6.94
N HIS A 22 -2.54 -4.00 7.11
CA HIS A 22 -3.58 -4.06 6.09
C HIS A 22 -3.21 -3.26 4.83
N ILE A 23 -2.65 -2.06 5.02
CA ILE A 23 -2.13 -1.23 3.93
C ILE A 23 -1.04 -1.97 3.15
N VAL A 24 -0.05 -2.53 3.86
CA VAL A 24 1.05 -3.29 3.25
C VAL A 24 0.54 -4.53 2.51
N ARG A 25 -0.43 -5.25 3.08
CA ARG A 25 -1.05 -6.42 2.44
C ARG A 25 -1.77 -6.04 1.15
N ASN A 26 -2.65 -5.04 1.18
CA ASN A 26 -3.40 -4.61 -0.01
C ASN A 26 -2.47 -4.09 -1.11
N ALA A 27 -1.46 -3.30 -0.75
CA ALA A 27 -0.46 -2.81 -1.69
C ALA A 27 0.37 -3.93 -2.35
N ARG A 28 0.56 -5.07 -1.66
CA ARG A 28 1.21 -6.26 -2.25
C ARG A 28 0.28 -7.05 -3.16
N ILE A 29 -1.00 -7.20 -2.78
CA ILE A 29 -2.00 -7.91 -3.59
C ILE A 29 -2.30 -7.13 -4.88
N GLN A 30 -2.32 -5.80 -4.82
CA GLN A 30 -2.61 -4.92 -5.94
C GLN A 30 -1.51 -3.86 -6.13
N PRO A 31 -0.37 -4.22 -6.73
CA PRO A 31 0.75 -3.30 -6.93
C PRO A 31 0.43 -2.09 -7.82
N THR A 32 -0.64 -2.18 -8.61
CA THR A 32 -1.13 -1.13 -9.52
C THR A 32 -2.17 -0.22 -8.88
N ALA A 33 -2.71 -0.57 -7.70
CA ALA A 33 -3.74 0.22 -7.05
C ALA A 33 -3.17 1.57 -6.57
N SER A 34 -3.93 2.64 -6.82
CA SER A 34 -3.58 3.97 -6.32
C SER A 34 -3.69 4.02 -4.80
N SER A 35 -3.02 4.99 -4.17
CA SER A 35 -3.14 5.18 -2.72
C SER A 35 -4.58 5.47 -2.27
N ALA A 36 -5.41 6.07 -3.12
CA ALA A 36 -6.84 6.29 -2.86
C ALA A 36 -7.65 4.99 -2.93
N ALA A 37 -7.36 4.12 -3.90
CA ALA A 37 -8.01 2.81 -4.00
C ALA A 37 -7.66 1.93 -2.79
N ILE A 38 -6.40 1.91 -2.38
CA ILE A 38 -5.95 1.18 -1.18
C ILE A 38 -6.60 1.78 0.07
N GLN A 39 -6.73 3.11 0.14
CA GLN A 39 -7.42 3.79 1.24
C GLN A 39 -8.89 3.40 1.34
N ALA A 40 -9.62 3.37 0.22
CA ALA A 40 -11.02 2.94 0.19
C ALA A 40 -11.18 1.48 0.68
N GLN A 41 -10.29 0.58 0.25
CA GLN A 41 -10.28 -0.81 0.72
C GLN A 41 -10.01 -0.93 2.22
N VAL A 42 -9.01 -0.18 2.71
CA VAL A 42 -8.65 -0.17 4.14
C VAL A 42 -9.79 0.39 4.98
N ALA A 43 -10.43 1.48 4.52
CA ALA A 43 -11.59 2.08 5.18
C ALA A 43 -12.78 1.11 5.22
N ALA A 44 -13.06 0.41 4.12
CA ALA A 44 -14.13 -0.59 4.05
C ALA A 44 -13.86 -1.80 4.97
N SER A 45 -12.62 -2.27 5.08
CA SER A 45 -12.30 -3.46 5.88
C SER A 45 -12.11 -3.18 7.38
N LEU A 46 -11.61 -1.99 7.75
CA LEU A 46 -11.24 -1.66 9.13
C LEU A 46 -12.10 -0.57 9.77
N GLY A 47 -12.93 0.15 8.99
CA GLY A 47 -13.71 1.29 9.48
C GLY A 47 -12.85 2.46 9.99
N ALA A 48 -11.55 2.45 9.69
CA ALA A 48 -10.59 3.41 10.23
C ALA A 48 -10.38 4.58 9.25
N PRO A 49 -10.36 5.84 9.74
CA PRO A 49 -10.08 7.01 8.91
C PRO A 49 -8.58 7.08 8.59
N VAL A 50 -8.15 6.32 7.59
CA VAL A 50 -6.78 6.42 7.05
C VAL A 50 -6.81 7.34 5.85
N SER A 51 -6.00 8.39 5.83
CA SER A 51 -5.87 9.25 4.65
C SER A 51 -4.99 8.61 3.57
N SER A 52 -5.22 8.96 2.31
CA SER A 52 -4.40 8.53 1.17
C SER A 52 -2.92 8.92 1.33
N ARG A 53 -2.64 10.08 1.96
CA ARG A 53 -1.28 10.52 2.31
C ARG A 53 -0.62 9.57 3.32
N THR A 54 -1.38 9.09 4.31
CA THR A 54 -0.91 8.11 5.29
C THR A 54 -0.61 6.77 4.62
N VAL A 55 -1.49 6.30 3.73
CA VAL A 55 -1.26 5.11 2.91
C VAL A 55 0.05 5.23 2.13
N ARG A 56 0.27 6.34 1.42
CA ARG A 56 1.51 6.61 0.67
C ARG A 56 2.76 6.57 1.56
N ARG A 57 2.67 7.14 2.77
CA ARG A 57 3.78 7.11 3.72
C ARG A 57 4.08 5.67 4.18
N ARG A 58 3.04 4.87 4.46
CA ARG A 58 3.20 3.48 4.91
C ARG A 58 3.74 2.56 3.81
N THR A 59 3.29 2.73 2.57
CA THR A 59 3.86 1.98 1.45
C THR A 59 5.32 2.36 1.22
N ALA A 60 5.67 3.65 1.31
CA ALA A 60 7.06 4.11 1.22
C ALA A 60 7.95 3.56 2.36
N GLU A 61 7.46 3.58 3.61
CA GLU A 61 8.15 2.99 4.77
C GLU A 61 8.32 1.46 4.63
N GLY A 62 7.35 0.78 4.01
CA GLY A 62 7.43 -0.64 3.70
C GLY A 62 8.25 -0.98 2.45
N HIS A 63 8.93 0.00 1.85
CA HIS A 63 9.63 -0.12 0.55
C HIS A 63 8.75 -0.66 -0.59
N LEU A 64 7.43 -0.52 -0.45
CA LEU A 64 6.44 -0.86 -1.45
C LEU A 64 6.31 0.33 -2.38
N ARG A 65 7.02 0.24 -3.50
CA ARG A 65 7.18 1.34 -4.43
C ARG A 65 6.77 0.80 -5.80
N SER A 66 5.71 1.34 -6.40
CA SER A 66 5.26 0.94 -7.73
C SER A 66 6.19 1.54 -8.79
N TRP A 67 7.29 0.84 -9.09
CA TRP A 67 8.25 1.20 -10.14
C TRP A 67 8.02 0.45 -11.45
N HIS A 68 6.81 -0.06 -11.67
CA HIS A 68 6.54 -0.84 -12.87
C HIS A 68 5.96 0.06 -13.96
N PRO A 69 6.70 0.39 -15.04
CA PRO A 69 6.05 0.55 -16.33
C PRO A 69 5.24 -0.73 -16.59
N LEU A 70 4.05 -0.61 -17.17
CA LEU A 70 3.23 -1.76 -17.56
C LEU A 70 4.07 -2.69 -18.44
N ARG A 71 4.71 -3.71 -17.86
CA ARG A 71 5.44 -4.71 -18.64
C ARG A 71 4.49 -5.50 -19.53
N VAL A 72 3.21 -5.50 -19.18
CA VAL A 72 2.10 -6.12 -19.91
C VAL A 72 0.90 -5.20 -19.75
N LEU A 73 0.27 -4.81 -20.86
CA LEU A 73 -1.06 -4.19 -20.85
C LEU A 73 -2.00 -5.16 -20.12
N PRO A 74 -2.71 -4.75 -19.05
CA PRO A 74 -3.65 -5.63 -18.39
C PRO A 74 -4.65 -6.07 -19.44
N LEU A 75 -4.62 -7.37 -19.77
CA LEU A 75 -5.61 -7.96 -20.66
C LEU A 75 -6.96 -7.68 -20.03
N THR A 76 -7.85 -7.03 -20.80
CA THR A 76 -9.22 -6.85 -20.37
C THR A 76 -9.81 -8.22 -20.03
N PRO A 77 -10.75 -8.32 -19.08
CA PRO A 77 -11.25 -9.60 -18.59
C PRO A 77 -11.76 -10.54 -19.71
N THR A 78 -12.24 -9.96 -20.81
CA THR A 78 -12.61 -10.66 -22.04
C THR A 78 -11.45 -11.43 -22.68
N HIS A 79 -10.26 -10.83 -22.78
CA HIS A 79 -9.08 -11.46 -23.36
C HIS A 79 -8.49 -12.56 -22.44
N GLN A 80 -8.71 -12.48 -21.12
CA GLN A 80 -8.31 -13.54 -20.21
C GLN A 80 -9.17 -14.79 -20.39
N ARG A 81 -10.49 -14.61 -20.57
CA ARG A 81 -11.42 -15.73 -20.82
C ARG A 81 -11.11 -16.44 -22.14
N LEU A 82 -10.85 -15.70 -23.21
CA LEU A 82 -10.51 -16.25 -24.53
C LEU A 82 -9.21 -17.05 -24.58
N ARG A 83 -8.36 -16.97 -23.55
CA ARG A 83 -7.12 -17.75 -23.44
C ARG A 83 -7.26 -19.02 -22.60
N LEU A 84 -8.36 -19.13 -21.85
CA LEU A 84 -8.66 -20.28 -21.00
C LEU A 84 -9.59 -21.29 -21.68
N GLU A 85 -10.16 -20.92 -22.83
CA GLU A 85 -10.75 -21.86 -23.80
C GLU A 85 -9.66 -22.43 -24.72
#